data_AF-A0A8J2KRB6-F1
#
_entry.id   AF-A0A8J2KRB6-F1
#
_cell.length_a   1.000
_cell.length_b   1.000
_cell.length_c   1.000
_cell.angle_alpha   90.00
_cell.angle_beta   90.00
_cell.angle_gamma   90.00
#
_symmetry.space_group_name_H-M   'P 1'
#
loop_
_entity.id
_entity.type
_entity.pdbx_description
1 polymer ?
#
loop_
_entity_poly.entity_id
_entity_poly.type
_entity_poly.pdbx_seq_one_letter_code
_entity_poly.pdbx_strand_id
1 'polypeptide(L)' 'DYHWWWRALFSSGGSAIYMLVYAIFYFKTRLEITEFIPTLLYFGYTGLMVLTFWLLTATIGFYAAYGFLNRIYAAVKID' A
#
# COMPACT_ATOMS: atom_id res chain seq x y z
N ASP A 1 -8.36 -17.47 -14.78
CA ASP A 1 -8.51 -16.94 -13.41
C ASP A 1 -8.35 -15.42 -13.46
N TYR A 2 -9.45 -14.66 -13.45
CA TYR A 2 -9.45 -13.23 -13.82
C TYR A 2 -9.03 -12.29 -12.68
N HIS A 3 -8.90 -12.76 -11.44
CA HIS A 3 -8.67 -11.91 -10.27
C HIS A 3 -7.19 -11.71 -9.89
N TRP A 4 -6.26 -12.22 -10.70
CA TRP A 4 -4.82 -12.16 -10.40
C TRP A 4 -4.32 -10.71 -10.20
N TRP A 5 -4.92 -9.76 -10.90
CA TRP A 5 -4.61 -8.34 -10.82
C TRP A 5 -4.85 -7.72 -9.43
N TRP A 6 -5.94 -8.11 -8.75
CA TRP A 6 -6.32 -7.62 -7.44
C TRP A 6 -5.40 -8.21 -6.38
N ARG A 7 -5.08 -9.51 -6.50
CA ARG A 7 -4.14 -10.18 -5.60
C ARG A 7 -2.73 -9.59 -5.69
N ALA A 8 -2.24 -9.31 -6.90
CA ALA A 8 -0.93 -8.68 -7.09
C ALA A 8 -0.88 -7.28 -6.45
N LEU A 9 -1.95 -6.50 -6.62
CA LEU A 9 -2.08 -5.14 -6.08
C LEU A 9 -2.13 -5.13 -4.54
N PHE A 10 -2.93 -5.99 -3.92
CA PHE A 10 -3.00 -6.10 -2.46
C PHE A 10 -1.73 -6.69 -1.84
N SER A 11 -1.05 -7.61 -2.52
CA SER A 11 0.18 -8.24 -2.02
C SER A 11 1.35 -7.26 -1.96
N SER A 12 1.48 -6.33 -2.91
CA SER A 12 2.59 -5.36 -2.91
C SER A 12 2.32 -4.13 -2.05
N GLY A 13 1.05 -3.72 -1.91
CA GLY A 13 0.66 -2.59 -1.05
C GLY A 13 0.75 -2.87 0.46
N GLY A 14 1.09 -4.09 0.89
CA GLY A 14 1.14 -4.49 2.30
C GLY A 14 2.06 -3.63 3.18
N SER A 15 3.09 -2.99 2.61
CA SER A 15 4.00 -2.09 3.34
C SER A 15 3.29 -0.86 3.94
N ALA A 16 2.19 -0.40 3.36
CA ALA A 16 1.42 0.72 3.89
C ALA A 16 0.73 0.37 5.22
N ILE A 17 0.46 -0.91 5.48
CA ILE A 17 -0.14 -1.37 6.75
C ILE A 17 0.81 -1.07 7.91
N TYR A 18 2.13 -1.29 7.74
CA TYR A 18 3.12 -0.95 8.76
C TYR A 18 3.12 0.56 9.07
N MET A 19 2.98 1.38 8.05
CA MET A 19 2.93 2.84 8.19
C MET A 19 1.66 3.29 8.93
N LEU A 20 0.54 2.61 8.69
CA LEU A 20 -0.75 2.84 9.37
C LEU A 20 -0.66 2.45 10.86
N VAL A 21 -0.09 1.29 11.18
CA VAL A 21 0.15 0.85 12.56
C VAL A 21 1.08 1.83 13.29
N TYR A 22 2.13 2.32 12.62
CA TYR A 22 3.03 3.32 13.18
C TYR A 22 2.31 4.65 13.48
N ALA A 23 1.45 5.12 12.58
CA ALA A 23 0.66 6.34 12.81
C ALA A 23 -0.26 6.20 14.04
N ILE A 24 -0.89 5.04 14.23
CA ILE A 24 -1.72 4.76 15.42
C ILE A 24 -0.88 4.73 16.69
N PHE A 25 0.28 4.06 16.67
CA PHE A 25 1.18 4.00 17.82
C PHE A 25 1.71 5.38 18.21
N TYR A 26 2.08 6.21 17.23
CA TYR A 26 2.56 7.57 17.44
C TYR A 26 1.47 8.46 18.04
N PHE A 27 0.24 8.34 17.55
CA PHE A 27 -0.92 9.04 18.12
C PHE A 27 -1.14 8.70 19.60
N LYS A 28 -0.97 7.43 19.99
CA LYS A 28 -1.19 6.98 21.38
C LYS A 28 -0.04 7.29 22.34
N THR A 29 1.21 7.35 21.86
CA THR A 29 2.40 7.44 22.73
C THR A 29 3.03 8.83 22.79
N ARG A 30 2.80 9.67 21.79
CA ARG A 30 3.51 10.97 21.66
C ARG A 30 2.59 12.17 21.61
N LEU A 31 1.32 12.00 21.20
CA LEU A 31 0.36 13.09 21.14
C LEU A 31 -0.51 13.12 22.39
N GLU A 32 -0.10 13.89 23.40
CA GLU A 32 -0.99 14.38 24.46
C GLU A 32 -1.78 15.60 23.94
N ILE A 33 -2.52 15.42 22.83
CA ILE A 33 -3.35 16.49 22.27
C ILE A 33 -4.78 16.27 22.76
N THR A 34 -5.23 17.14 23.66
CA THR A 34 -6.60 17.15 24.21
C THR A 34 -7.62 17.79 23.28
N GLU A 35 -7.16 18.49 22.24
CA GLU A 35 -7.99 19.24 21.29
C GLU A 35 -8.42 18.41 20.07
N PHE A 36 -9.67 18.59 19.63
CA PHE A 36 -10.27 17.83 18.53
C PHE A 36 -9.70 18.21 17.15
N ILE A 37 -9.45 19.50 16.92
CA ILE A 37 -9.03 20.02 15.60
C ILE A 37 -7.63 19.49 15.17
N PRO A 38 -6.58 19.53 16.02
CA PRO A 38 -5.26 19.05 15.61
C PRO A 38 -5.22 17.52 15.46
N THR A 39 -6.06 16.80 16.21
CA THR A 39 -6.25 15.35 16.07
C THR A 39 -6.79 14.98 14.70
N LEU A 40 -7.83 15.70 14.24
CA LEU A 40 -8.40 15.50 12.91
C LEU A 40 -7.39 15.81 11.79
N LEU A 41 -6.63 16.90 11.93
CA LEU A 41 -5.59 17.26 10.96
C LEU A 41 -4.49 16.19 10.89
N TYR A 42 -4.01 15.69 12.03
CA TYR A 42 -3.01 14.63 12.08
C TYR A 42 -3.48 13.36 11.38
N PHE A 43 -4.71 12.90 11.66
CA PHE A 43 -5.29 11.74 10.99
C PHE A 43 -5.50 11.96 9.49
N GLY A 44 -5.91 13.17 9.09
CA GLY A 44 -6.04 13.54 7.68
C GLY A 44 -4.70 13.46 6.92
N TYR A 45 -3.65 14.10 7.45
CA TYR A 45 -2.33 14.09 6.81
C TYR A 45 -1.69 12.71 6.80
N THR A 46 -1.75 11.97 7.90
CA THR A 46 -1.22 10.60 7.97
C THR A 46 -2.00 9.66 7.06
N GLY A 47 -3.33 9.77 7.00
CA GLY A 47 -4.15 8.99 6.06
C GLY A 47 -3.79 9.24 4.60
N LEU A 48 -3.59 10.50 4.20
CA LEU A 48 -3.14 10.85 2.85
C LEU A 48 -1.73 10.30 2.54
N MET A 49 -0.81 10.37 3.51
CA MET A 49 0.54 9.79 3.35
C MET A 49 0.50 8.26 3.19
N VAL A 50 -0.27 7.56 4.02
CA VAL A 50 -0.41 6.09 3.92
C VAL A 50 -1.07 5.69 2.60
N LEU A 51 -2.11 6.41 2.16
CA LEU A 51 -2.81 6.13 0.91
C LEU A 51 -1.91 6.35 -0.31
N THR A 52 -1.17 7.46 -0.36
CA THR A 52 -0.23 7.72 -1.45
C THR A 52 0.92 6.71 -1.49
N PHE A 53 1.46 6.33 -0.33
CA PHE A 53 2.48 5.28 -0.24
C PHE A 53 1.93 3.92 -0.67
N TRP A 54 0.70 3.58 -0.29
CA TRP A 54 0.00 2.37 -0.74
C TRP A 54 -0.15 2.36 -2.26
N LEU A 55 -0.62 3.44 -2.88
CA LEU A 55 -0.77 3.53 -4.34
C LEU A 55 0.57 3.41 -5.08
N LEU A 56 1.63 4.05 -4.60
CA LEU A 56 2.96 3.97 -5.21
C LEU A 56 3.52 2.54 -5.16
N THR A 57 3.45 1.89 -3.99
CA THR A 57 3.96 0.52 -3.82
C THR A 57 3.08 -0.51 -4.55
N ALA A 58 1.76 -0.31 -4.55
CA ALA A 58 0.78 -1.09 -5.29
C ALA A 58 1.08 -1.07 -6.81
N THR A 59 1.24 0.12 -7.39
CA THR A 59 1.52 0.27 -8.84
C THR A 59 2.84 -0.38 -9.25
N ILE A 60 3.93 -0.15 -8.51
CA ILE A 60 5.23 -0.77 -8.79
C ILE A 60 5.13 -2.31 -8.76
N GLY A 61 4.49 -2.87 -7.73
CA GLY A 61 4.32 -4.32 -7.62
C GLY A 61 3.42 -4.92 -8.69
N PHE A 62 2.38 -4.20 -9.11
CA PHE A 62 1.52 -4.61 -10.21
C PHE A 62 2.30 -4.71 -11.53
N TYR A 63 3.10 -3.69 -11.86
CA TYR A 63 3.95 -3.71 -13.07
C TYR A 63 5.00 -4.82 -13.02
N ALA A 64 5.61 -5.07 -11.86
CA ALA A 64 6.56 -6.16 -11.68
C ALA A 64 5.91 -7.54 -11.94
N ALA A 65 4.72 -7.78 -11.37
CA ALA A 65 3.98 -9.01 -11.58
C ALA A 65 3.52 -9.18 -13.04
N TYR A 66 3.09 -8.10 -13.70
CA TYR A 66 2.72 -8.11 -15.11
C TYR A 66 3.93 -8.47 -16.01
N GLY A 67 5.09 -7.87 -15.74
CA GLY A 67 6.34 -8.22 -16.43
C GLY A 67 6.71 -9.68 -16.25
N PHE A 68 6.59 -10.22 -15.03
CA PHE A 68 6.86 -11.62 -14.74
C PHE A 68 5.92 -12.57 -15.50
N LEU A 69 4.62 -12.28 -15.53
CA LEU A 69 3.65 -13.08 -16.29
C LEU A 69 3.98 -13.08 -17.78
N ASN A 70 4.28 -11.92 -18.37
CA ASN A 70 4.66 -11.84 -19.79
C ASN A 70 5.92 -12.66 -20.09
N ARG A 71 6.90 -12.70 -19.17
CA ARG A 71 8.09 -13.54 -19.33
C ARG A 71 7.77 -15.03 -19.28
N ILE A 72 6.88 -15.47 -18.39
CA ILE A 72 6.44 -16.88 -18.33
C ILE A 72 5.72 -17.26 -19.63
N TYR A 73 4.75 -16.46 -20.06
CA TYR A 73 3.98 -16.77 -21.27
C TYR A 73 4.83 -16.71 -22.54
N ALA A 74 5.84 -15.84 -22.61
CA ALA A 74 6.78 -15.80 -23.72
C ALA A 74 7.80 -16.96 -23.70
N ALA A 75 8.12 -17.51 -22.52
CA ALA A 75 9.02 -18.64 -22.37
C ALA A 75 8.36 -19.99 -22.69
N VAL A 76 7.03 -20.07 -22.56
CA VAL A 76 6.25 -21.19 -23.10
C VAL A 76 6.27 -21.05 -24.63
N LYS A 77 7.32 -21.59 -25.24
CA LYS A 77 7.27 -21.95 -26.65
C LYS A 77 6.19 -23.03 -26.82
N ILE A 78 5.20 -22.73 -27.64
CA ILE A 78 4.37 -23.74 -28.27
C ILE A 78 5.33 -24.46 -29.23
N ASP A 79 5.84 -25.60 -28.80
CA ASP A 79 6.26 -26.67 -29.72
C ASP A 79 5.00 -27.45 -30.13
#